data_AF-A0A9X4KG08-F1
#
_entry.id   AF-A0A9X4KG08-F1
#
_cell.length_a   1.000
_cell.length_b   1.000
_cell.length_c   1.000
_cell.angle_alpha   90.00
_cell.angle_beta   90.00
_cell.angle_gamma   90.00
#
_symmetry.space_group_name_H-M   'P 1'
#
loop_
_entity.id
_entity.type
_entity.pdbx_description
1 polymer ?
#
loop_
_entity_poly.entity_id
_entity_poly.type
_entity_poly.pdbx_seq_one_letter_code
_entity_poly.pdbx_strand_id
1 'polypeptide(L)'
;MKSKAIWLLAYGMLVVVLPSHSHGNSPGTYEIEVDDLADWEQTYGHSDTLALRKVAGDGQDATRIAPSGAAGEALVYKTKGNLRSFAVQTHGRAAAGSGGLQFLISADGKSYRNVTPDVHEAPGQSPTVTYASRGFPLGTKYLKIAFAGGAGPEIGQVVLNDAAGIEASKPSGAVLYGSMILLTPKKEGEAVYYTTDGSDPRTSKTRKLYGSPIPIADDTVLKTTSANPASGPAKATDGISTYSYTPYPLAAPPKGIDDKLDDFGLTAVRANVYTATDNPAYYGGDGRRAVRATLGRGCSFTRPITT
;
A
#
# COMPACT_ATOMS: atom_id res chain seq x y z
N MET A 1 -12.13 50.39 37.20
CA MET A 1 -12.50 50.56 35.77
C MET A 1 -11.49 49.81 34.90
N LYS A 2 -11.97 48.77 34.20
CA LYS A 2 -11.46 47.99 33.04
C LYS A 2 -10.09 48.41 32.49
N SER A 3 -9.02 47.63 32.69
CA SER A 3 -8.56 46.47 31.90
C SER A 3 -8.40 46.70 30.39
N LYS A 4 -7.19 46.46 29.88
CA LYS A 4 -6.88 45.76 28.62
C LYS A 4 -5.44 45.26 28.69
N ALA A 5 -5.28 44.01 29.11
CA ALA A 5 -4.07 43.23 28.88
C ALA A 5 -4.09 42.75 27.43
N ILE A 6 -3.05 43.07 26.67
CA ILE A 6 -2.83 42.57 25.32
C ILE A 6 -2.04 41.26 25.48
N TRP A 7 -2.71 40.14 25.27
CA TRP A 7 -2.08 38.82 25.13
C TRP A 7 -1.57 38.67 23.69
N LEU A 8 -0.26 38.75 23.52
CA LEU A 8 0.44 38.25 22.33
C LEU A 8 0.57 36.73 22.49
N LEU A 9 -0.31 35.97 21.83
CA LEU A 9 -0.14 34.54 21.64
C LEU A 9 0.96 34.32 20.60
N ALA A 10 2.19 34.17 21.08
CA ALA A 10 3.27 33.57 20.32
C ALA A 10 2.97 32.06 20.19
N TYR A 11 2.33 31.65 19.09
CA TYR A 11 2.29 30.24 18.72
C TYR A 11 3.65 29.88 18.15
N GLY A 12 4.51 29.36 19.03
CA GLY A 12 5.79 28.78 18.68
C GLY A 12 5.61 27.58 17.76
N MET A 13 6.35 27.62 16.67
CA MET A 13 6.83 26.52 15.83
C MET A 13 6.80 25.16 16.55
N LEU A 14 5.72 24.41 16.39
CA LEU A 14 5.72 22.97 16.67
C LEU A 14 6.21 22.28 15.40
N VAL A 15 7.53 22.16 15.28
CA VAL A 15 8.11 21.07 14.48
C VAL A 15 7.59 19.80 15.12
N VAL A 16 6.59 19.16 14.51
CA VAL A 16 6.24 17.79 14.86
C VAL A 16 7.41 16.96 14.37
N VAL A 17 8.40 16.78 15.24
CA VAL A 17 9.34 15.67 15.16
C VAL A 17 8.47 14.44 15.26
N LEU A 18 8.13 13.86 14.11
CA LEU A 18 7.55 12.52 14.09
C LEU A 18 8.54 11.61 14.85
N PRO A 19 8.08 10.80 15.81
CA PRO A 19 8.96 9.85 16.46
C PRO A 19 9.56 8.95 15.38
N SER A 20 10.89 8.94 15.33
CA SER A 20 11.65 7.99 14.55
C SER A 20 11.27 6.59 15.03
N HIS A 21 10.41 5.92 14.26
CA HIS A 21 10.16 4.50 14.47
C HIS A 21 11.51 3.80 14.31
N SER A 22 11.91 3.09 15.37
CA SER A 22 13.11 2.28 15.37
C SER A 22 12.93 1.13 14.40
N HIS A 23 13.37 1.30 13.16
CA HIS A 23 13.50 0.20 12.23
C HIS A 23 14.76 -0.59 12.59
N GLY A 24 14.55 -1.85 12.99
CA GLY A 24 15.61 -2.81 13.22
C GLY A 24 16.59 -2.85 12.04
N ASN A 25 17.87 -2.97 12.39
CA ASN A 25 19.03 -3.01 11.50
C ASN A 25 18.75 -3.57 10.10
N SER A 26 18.85 -2.71 9.09
CA SER A 26 19.17 -3.11 7.73
C SER A 26 20.33 -2.25 7.23
N PRO A 27 21.45 -2.84 6.77
CA PRO A 27 22.63 -2.09 6.39
C PRO A 27 22.40 -1.40 5.04
N GLY A 28 22.29 -0.08 5.08
CA GLY A 28 22.21 0.80 3.93
C GLY A 28 21.43 2.05 4.29
N THR A 29 22.13 3.13 4.68
CA THR A 29 21.56 4.47 4.84
C THR A 29 20.92 4.88 3.51
N TYR A 30 19.60 4.77 3.40
CA TYR A 30 18.85 5.38 2.30
C TYR A 30 18.62 6.85 2.66
N GLU A 31 18.88 7.74 1.71
CA GLU A 31 18.69 9.17 1.90
C GLU A 31 17.20 9.47 1.76
N ILE A 32 16.62 10.02 2.83
CA ILE A 32 15.29 10.63 2.80
C ILE A 32 15.45 11.97 2.08
N GLU A 33 14.67 12.17 1.01
CA GLU A 33 14.70 13.39 0.21
C GLU A 33 13.34 14.08 0.40
N VAL A 34 13.35 15.33 0.88
CA VAL A 34 12.14 16.13 1.15
C VAL A 34 12.16 17.36 0.24
N ASP A 35 11.08 17.50 -0.52
CA ASP A 35 10.82 18.66 -1.36
C ASP A 35 9.58 19.41 -0.85
N ASP A 36 9.83 20.52 -0.17
CA ASP A 36 8.81 21.49 0.28
C ASP A 36 8.39 22.45 -0.84
N LEU A 37 8.83 22.18 -2.09
CA LEU A 37 8.46 22.90 -3.31
C LEU A 37 8.80 24.40 -3.26
N ALA A 38 9.90 24.77 -2.60
CA ALA A 38 10.35 26.17 -2.53
C ALA A 38 10.70 26.74 -3.91
N ASP A 39 11.18 25.87 -4.80
CA ASP A 39 11.56 26.10 -6.19
C ASP A 39 11.48 24.77 -6.96
N TRP A 40 12.02 24.73 -8.19
CA TRP A 40 12.02 23.54 -9.04
C TRP A 40 13.32 22.72 -8.96
N GLU A 41 14.30 23.08 -8.12
CA GLU A 41 15.65 22.50 -8.13
C GLU A 41 15.68 21.02 -7.77
N GLN A 42 14.74 20.56 -6.94
CA GLN A 42 14.62 19.15 -6.57
C GLN A 42 13.87 18.31 -7.62
N THR A 43 13.18 18.95 -8.56
CA THR A 43 12.52 18.24 -9.66
C THR A 43 13.53 17.88 -10.74
N TYR A 44 13.48 16.63 -11.21
CA TYR A 44 14.28 16.18 -12.36
C TYR A 44 13.76 16.75 -13.68
N GLY A 45 12.46 17.04 -13.74
CA GLY A 45 11.82 17.75 -14.84
C GLY A 45 10.34 17.93 -14.59
N HIS A 46 9.74 18.96 -15.18
CA HIS A 46 8.32 19.25 -15.05
C HIS A 46 7.76 19.83 -16.35
N SER A 47 6.44 19.84 -16.50
CA SER A 47 5.77 20.54 -17.60
C SER A 47 5.85 22.05 -17.39
N ASP A 48 6.09 22.81 -18.47
CA ASP A 48 6.15 24.28 -18.43
C ASP A 48 4.83 24.94 -18.02
N THR A 49 3.72 24.21 -18.15
CA THR A 49 2.38 24.67 -17.81
C THR A 49 2.08 24.54 -16.31
N LEU A 50 2.89 23.80 -15.54
CA LEU A 50 2.77 23.75 -14.09
C LEU A 50 3.26 25.05 -13.47
N ALA A 51 2.48 25.58 -12.53
CA ALA A 51 2.80 26.82 -11.85
C ALA A 51 3.21 26.58 -10.40
N LEU A 52 4.31 27.17 -9.97
CA LEU A 52 4.68 27.26 -8.56
C LEU A 52 4.03 28.50 -7.95
N ARG A 53 2.97 28.31 -7.16
CA ARG A 53 2.17 29.38 -6.58
C ARG A 53 2.57 29.63 -5.14
N LYS A 54 2.81 30.89 -4.78
CA LYS A 54 2.96 31.28 -3.37
C LYS A 54 1.62 31.32 -2.66
N VAL A 55 1.52 30.68 -1.51
CA VAL A 55 0.30 30.68 -0.68
C VAL A 55 0.56 31.56 0.54
N ALA A 56 -0.12 32.71 0.58
CA ALA A 56 0.06 33.67 1.66
C ALA A 56 -0.64 33.19 2.94
N GLY A 57 0.09 33.14 4.06
CA GLY A 57 -0.48 32.88 5.39
C GLY A 57 -0.51 31.40 5.82
N ASP A 58 -0.01 30.48 4.99
CA ASP A 58 0.24 29.10 5.40
C ASP A 58 1.68 28.99 5.91
N GLY A 59 1.84 28.76 7.22
CA GLY A 59 3.15 28.66 7.86
C GLY A 59 3.85 27.32 7.63
N GLN A 60 3.19 26.36 6.96
CA GLN A 60 3.75 25.05 6.65
C GLN A 60 4.16 24.91 5.17
N ASP A 61 3.35 25.42 4.23
CA ASP A 61 3.62 25.32 2.79
C ASP A 61 3.61 26.71 2.12
N ALA A 62 4.78 27.36 2.02
CA ALA A 62 4.88 28.69 1.42
C ALA A 62 4.58 28.70 -0.10
N THR A 63 4.69 27.54 -0.74
CA THR A 63 4.53 27.34 -2.18
C THR A 63 3.80 26.02 -2.47
N ARG A 64 3.06 25.99 -3.57
CA ARG A 64 2.35 24.80 -4.05
C ARG A 64 2.45 24.69 -5.55
N ILE A 65 2.53 23.48 -6.07
CA ILE A 65 2.42 23.21 -7.51
C ILE A 65 0.94 23.12 -7.87
N ALA A 66 0.52 23.99 -8.79
CA ALA A 66 -0.83 24.00 -9.33
C ALA A 66 -0.84 23.58 -10.81
N PRO A 67 -1.74 22.67 -11.22
CA PRO A 67 -1.95 22.36 -12.63
C PRO A 67 -2.60 23.52 -13.37
N SER A 68 -2.27 23.70 -14.65
CA SER A 68 -3.04 24.58 -15.54
C SER A 68 -4.40 23.98 -15.90
N GLY A 69 -4.53 22.67 -15.73
CA GLY A 69 -5.71 21.88 -16.10
C GLY A 69 -5.58 21.21 -17.46
N ALA A 70 -4.43 21.33 -18.11
CA ALA A 70 -4.09 20.49 -19.24
C ALA A 70 -3.94 19.03 -18.80
N ALA A 71 -4.37 18.09 -19.64
CA ALA A 71 -4.17 16.68 -19.37
C ALA A 71 -2.71 16.29 -19.61
N GLY A 72 -2.15 15.46 -18.73
CA GLY A 72 -0.80 14.92 -18.87
C GLY A 72 0.32 15.85 -18.40
N GLU A 73 -0.01 16.98 -17.77
CA GLU A 73 0.97 17.78 -17.02
C GLU A 73 1.64 16.88 -15.99
N ALA A 74 2.96 16.98 -15.82
CA ALA A 74 3.66 16.12 -14.90
C ALA A 74 4.88 16.78 -14.31
N LEU A 75 5.26 16.31 -13.12
CA LEU A 75 6.56 16.50 -12.53
C LEU A 75 7.23 15.14 -12.32
N VAL A 76 8.55 15.13 -12.44
CA VAL A 76 9.39 13.95 -12.35
C VAL A 76 10.47 14.21 -11.31
N TYR A 77 10.66 13.26 -10.41
CA TYR A 77 11.79 13.20 -9.49
C TYR A 77 12.75 12.09 -9.91
N LYS A 78 14.02 12.28 -9.57
CA LYS A 78 15.07 11.28 -9.70
C LYS A 78 15.84 11.19 -8.39
N THR A 79 15.65 10.12 -7.64
CA THR A 79 16.35 9.92 -6.36
C THR A 79 17.84 9.68 -6.58
N LYS A 80 18.66 10.13 -5.63
CA LYS A 80 20.11 9.84 -5.61
C LYS A 80 20.35 8.33 -5.54
N GLY A 81 19.62 7.69 -4.63
CA GLY A 81 19.63 6.24 -4.39
C GLY A 81 18.60 5.48 -5.22
N ASN A 82 18.13 4.35 -4.67
CA ASN A 82 16.94 3.67 -5.15
C ASN A 82 15.72 4.27 -4.44
N LEU A 83 14.68 4.58 -5.20
CA LEU A 83 13.37 4.95 -4.69
C LEU A 83 12.67 3.71 -4.11
N ARG A 84 12.32 3.76 -2.83
CA ARG A 84 11.68 2.67 -2.07
C ARG A 84 10.24 2.99 -1.66
N SER A 85 9.96 4.27 -1.46
CA SER A 85 8.65 4.81 -1.11
C SER A 85 8.54 6.26 -1.56
N PHE A 86 7.30 6.75 -1.65
CA PHE A 86 7.02 8.17 -1.72
C PHE A 86 5.80 8.50 -0.85
N ALA A 87 5.70 9.77 -0.47
CA ALA A 87 4.50 10.40 0.05
C ALA A 87 4.34 11.76 -0.64
N VAL A 88 3.15 12.01 -1.18
CA VAL A 88 2.82 13.25 -1.90
C VAL A 88 1.63 13.88 -1.21
N GLN A 89 1.89 15.00 -0.54
CA GLN A 89 0.87 15.76 0.16
C GLN A 89 0.22 16.76 -0.80
N THR A 90 -1.10 16.79 -0.79
CA THR A 90 -1.90 17.64 -1.67
C THR A 90 -2.94 18.44 -0.91
N HIS A 91 -3.27 19.61 -1.46
CA HIS A 91 -4.30 20.51 -0.97
C HIS A 91 -5.41 20.68 -2.02
N GLY A 92 -6.64 20.87 -1.54
CA GLY A 92 -7.80 21.06 -2.41
C GLY A 92 -8.64 19.80 -2.54
N ARG A 93 -9.72 19.89 -3.33
CA ARG A 93 -10.73 18.84 -3.40
C ARG A 93 -10.17 17.63 -4.15
N ALA A 94 -9.95 16.52 -3.45
CA ALA A 94 -9.79 15.22 -4.09
C ALA A 94 -11.09 14.90 -4.86
N ALA A 95 -11.00 14.83 -6.19
CA ALA A 95 -11.97 14.07 -6.97
C ALA A 95 -11.83 12.59 -6.56
N ALA A 96 -12.92 11.83 -6.54
CA ALA A 96 -12.92 10.43 -6.09
C ALA A 96 -11.77 9.62 -6.73
N GLY A 97 -11.10 8.77 -5.93
CA GLY A 97 -9.93 7.99 -6.36
C GLY A 97 -8.61 8.71 -6.05
N SER A 98 -7.69 8.75 -7.02
CA SER A 98 -6.36 9.38 -6.87
C SER A 98 -6.38 10.91 -6.92
N GLY A 99 -7.54 11.55 -6.76
CA GLY A 99 -7.67 13.00 -6.90
C GLY A 99 -7.43 13.52 -8.33
N GLY A 100 -7.35 12.63 -9.33
CA GLY A 100 -6.91 13.02 -10.68
C GLY A 100 -5.38 13.04 -10.85
N LEU A 101 -4.62 12.48 -9.90
CA LEU A 101 -3.19 12.23 -10.05
C LEU A 101 -2.92 10.79 -10.52
N GLN A 102 -1.87 10.60 -11.30
CA GLN A 102 -1.31 9.31 -11.66
C GLN A 102 0.13 9.25 -11.15
N PHE A 103 0.44 8.20 -10.41
CA PHE A 103 1.78 7.96 -9.88
C PHE A 103 2.43 6.86 -10.69
N LEU A 104 3.59 7.16 -11.26
CA LEU A 104 4.35 6.23 -12.05
C LEU A 104 5.78 6.14 -11.54
N ILE A 105 6.36 4.94 -11.62
CA ILE A 105 7.73 4.71 -11.22
C ILE A 105 8.54 4.10 -12.36
N SER A 106 9.84 4.37 -12.37
CA SER A 106 10.75 3.88 -13.40
C SER A 106 12.16 3.65 -12.85
N ALA A 107 12.89 2.71 -13.45
CA ALA A 107 14.31 2.49 -13.20
C ALA A 107 15.20 3.32 -14.14
N ASP A 108 14.75 3.56 -15.38
CA ASP A 108 15.55 4.16 -16.46
C ASP A 108 15.11 5.61 -16.80
N GLY A 109 13.97 6.07 -16.28
CA GLY A 109 13.39 7.38 -16.59
C GLY A 109 12.73 7.43 -17.97
N LYS A 110 12.52 6.28 -18.62
CA LYS A 110 11.93 6.15 -19.95
C LYS A 110 10.70 5.25 -19.92
N SER A 111 10.85 4.08 -19.31
CA SER A 111 9.83 3.05 -19.18
C SER A 111 9.16 3.20 -17.83
N TYR A 112 7.95 3.75 -17.82
CA TYR A 112 7.17 3.99 -16.61
C TYR A 112 6.10 2.93 -16.42
N ARG A 113 5.86 2.54 -15.16
CA ARG A 113 4.71 1.73 -14.76
C ARG A 113 3.87 2.47 -13.73
N ASN A 114 2.56 2.30 -13.80
CA ASN A 114 1.65 2.86 -12.80
C ASN A 114 1.82 2.17 -11.45
N VAL A 115 1.62 2.94 -10.39
CA VAL A 115 1.42 2.42 -9.03
C VAL A 115 0.13 2.99 -8.46
N THR A 116 -0.60 2.13 -7.77
CA THR A 116 -1.81 2.53 -7.05
C THR A 116 -1.37 3.04 -5.68
N PRO A 117 -1.58 4.33 -5.35
CA PRO A 117 -1.21 4.85 -4.05
C PRO A 117 -2.23 4.42 -2.99
N ASP A 118 -1.75 4.33 -1.76
CA ASP A 118 -2.53 4.44 -0.54
C ASP A 118 -2.97 5.90 -0.38
N VAL A 119 -4.21 6.12 0.08
CA VAL A 119 -4.77 7.47 0.22
C VAL A 119 -5.04 7.75 1.70
N HIS A 120 -4.39 8.77 2.26
CA HIS A 120 -4.55 9.17 3.65
C HIS A 120 -5.16 10.57 3.73
N GLU A 121 -6.36 10.66 4.28
CA GLU A 121 -7.06 11.92 4.52
C GLU A 121 -6.84 12.36 5.97
N ALA A 122 -6.51 13.63 6.20
CA ALA A 122 -6.41 14.19 7.54
C ALA A 122 -7.81 14.41 8.18
N PRO A 123 -7.93 14.37 9.53
CA PRO A 123 -9.18 14.73 10.20
C PRO A 123 -9.41 16.26 10.19
N GLY A 124 -10.61 16.73 9.85
CA GLY A 124 -10.99 18.15 9.95
C GLY A 124 -11.34 18.84 8.62
N GLN A 125 -11.47 20.18 8.65
CA GLN A 125 -12.02 20.98 7.54
C GLN A 125 -10.92 21.75 6.76
N SER A 126 -10.26 21.02 5.86
CA SER A 126 -9.65 21.42 4.58
C SER A 126 -8.77 20.24 4.19
N PRO A 127 -9.23 19.31 3.32
CA PRO A 127 -8.66 17.97 3.29
C PRO A 127 -7.30 18.01 2.62
N THR A 128 -6.25 18.09 3.44
CA THR A 128 -4.94 17.66 2.99
C THR A 128 -5.01 16.14 2.77
N VAL A 129 -4.67 15.71 1.57
CA VAL A 129 -4.64 14.30 1.19
C VAL A 129 -3.21 13.91 0.89
N THR A 130 -2.73 12.87 1.55
CA THR A 130 -1.42 12.28 1.29
C THR A 130 -1.60 11.00 0.46
N TYR A 131 -1.00 10.98 -0.72
CA TYR A 131 -0.87 9.79 -1.55
C TYR A 131 0.48 9.15 -1.26
N ALA A 132 0.50 7.89 -0.83
CA ALA A 132 1.73 7.20 -0.49
C ALA A 132 1.82 5.85 -1.20
N SER A 133 3.04 5.38 -1.46
CA SER A 133 3.25 3.99 -1.89
C SER A 133 4.67 3.55 -1.54
N ARG A 134 4.86 2.24 -1.44
CA ARG A 134 6.13 1.62 -1.03
C ARG A 134 6.37 0.28 -1.72
N GLY A 135 7.52 -0.35 -1.45
CA GLY A 135 7.81 -1.73 -1.87
C GLY A 135 8.15 -1.87 -3.35
N PHE A 136 8.79 -0.86 -3.94
CA PHE A 136 9.11 -0.85 -5.35
C PHE A 136 10.20 -1.86 -5.75
N PRO A 137 10.15 -2.41 -6.97
CA PRO A 137 11.23 -3.19 -7.56
C PRO A 137 12.62 -2.56 -7.42
N LEU A 138 13.63 -3.40 -7.21
CA LEU A 138 15.03 -2.98 -7.12
C LEU A 138 15.46 -2.17 -8.35
N GLY A 139 16.26 -1.13 -8.13
CA GLY A 139 16.73 -0.24 -9.19
C GLY A 139 15.74 0.83 -9.62
N THR A 140 14.53 0.88 -9.05
CA THR A 140 13.61 2.02 -9.24
C THR A 140 14.29 3.30 -8.75
N LYS A 141 14.28 4.37 -9.56
CA LYS A 141 14.95 5.65 -9.27
C LYS A 141 14.08 6.87 -9.54
N TYR A 142 13.04 6.73 -10.36
CA TYR A 142 12.23 7.83 -10.81
C TYR A 142 10.81 7.69 -10.28
N LEU A 143 10.26 8.82 -9.82
CA LEU A 143 8.84 9.02 -9.58
C LEU A 143 8.34 10.03 -10.61
N LYS A 144 7.23 9.75 -11.27
CA LYS A 144 6.49 10.70 -12.10
C LYS A 144 5.10 10.86 -11.51
N ILE A 145 4.70 12.10 -11.29
CA ILE A 145 3.38 12.48 -10.81
C ILE A 145 2.72 13.24 -11.96
N ALA A 146 1.66 12.67 -12.52
CA ALA A 146 0.96 13.25 -13.67
C ALA A 146 -0.47 13.64 -13.31
N PHE A 147 -0.93 14.77 -13.81
CA PHE A 147 -2.29 15.25 -13.68
C PHE A 147 -3.14 14.71 -14.82
N ALA A 148 -4.33 14.21 -14.50
CA ALA A 148 -5.30 13.72 -15.49
C ALA A 148 -5.96 14.85 -16.31
N GLY A 149 -5.76 16.11 -15.93
CA GLY A 149 -6.40 17.29 -16.51
C GLY A 149 -7.55 17.84 -15.66
N GLY A 150 -7.98 19.06 -15.97
CA GLY A 150 -9.00 19.80 -15.20
C GLY A 150 -8.45 20.43 -13.91
N ALA A 151 -9.35 20.94 -13.06
CA ALA A 151 -8.98 21.49 -11.75
C ALA A 151 -8.60 20.36 -10.79
N GLY A 152 -7.36 19.86 -10.91
CA GLY A 152 -6.76 18.87 -10.02
C GLY A 152 -6.32 19.48 -8.68
N PRO A 153 -5.88 18.64 -7.73
CA PRO A 153 -5.34 19.10 -6.46
C PRO A 153 -4.04 19.88 -6.67
N GLU A 154 -3.67 20.72 -5.70
CA GLU A 154 -2.35 21.35 -5.65
C GLU A 154 -1.40 20.46 -4.83
N ILE A 155 -0.14 20.32 -5.24
CA ILE A 155 0.86 19.56 -4.47
C ILE A 155 1.58 20.54 -3.54
N GLY A 156 1.65 20.21 -2.25
CA GLY A 156 2.32 21.02 -1.22
C GLY A 156 3.68 20.46 -0.81
N GLN A 157 3.82 19.13 -0.77
CA GLN A 157 5.07 18.49 -0.36
C GLN A 157 5.24 17.14 -1.06
N VAL A 158 6.50 16.79 -1.37
CA VAL A 158 6.89 15.46 -1.83
C VAL A 158 8.01 14.92 -0.94
N VAL A 159 7.81 13.74 -0.36
CA VAL A 159 8.81 13.03 0.43
C VAL A 159 9.15 11.72 -0.26
N LEU A 160 10.44 11.45 -0.47
CA LEU A 160 10.94 10.22 -1.08
C LEU A 160 11.73 9.41 -0.04
N ASN A 161 11.52 8.10 -0.05
CA ASN A 161 12.16 7.13 0.84
C ASN A 161 11.83 7.25 2.34
N ASP A 162 10.72 7.91 2.68
CA ASP A 162 10.17 7.92 4.04
C ASP A 162 8.88 7.08 4.16
N ALA A 163 8.52 6.70 5.38
CA ALA A 163 7.31 5.95 5.71
C ALA A 163 6.15 6.91 6.03
N ALA A 164 4.98 6.72 5.41
CA ALA A 164 3.80 7.55 5.64
C ALA A 164 2.67 6.79 6.36
N GLY A 165 2.25 7.30 7.53
CA GLY A 165 0.94 7.03 8.15
C GLY A 165 0.73 5.67 8.84
N ILE A 166 -0.52 5.40 9.29
CA ILE A 166 -0.98 4.05 9.72
C ILE A 166 -0.64 3.10 8.58
N GLU A 167 0.08 2.01 8.85
CA GLU A 167 0.60 1.18 7.76
C GLU A 167 -0.15 -0.15 7.67
N ALA A 168 -0.85 -0.34 6.55
CA ALA A 168 -1.10 -1.70 6.08
C ALA A 168 0.22 -2.37 5.68
N SER A 169 0.41 -3.64 6.00
CA SER A 169 1.66 -4.36 5.69
C SER A 169 2.01 -4.43 4.21
N LYS A 170 1.04 -4.19 3.32
CA LYS A 170 1.24 -4.07 1.88
C LYS A 170 0.64 -2.76 1.37
N PRO A 171 1.24 -2.11 0.37
CA PRO A 171 0.62 -1.00 -0.32
C PRO A 171 -0.56 -1.49 -1.16
N SER A 172 -1.38 -0.54 -1.60
CA SER A 172 -2.45 -0.76 -2.57
C SER A 172 -1.91 -1.35 -3.87
N GLY A 173 -2.74 -2.16 -4.51
CA GLY A 173 -2.45 -2.81 -5.78
C GLY A 173 -2.69 -4.32 -5.76
N ALA A 174 -2.02 -5.00 -6.69
CA ALA A 174 -2.14 -6.44 -6.84
C ALA A 174 -1.45 -7.18 -5.68
N VAL A 175 -2.18 -8.10 -5.06
CA VAL A 175 -1.67 -8.98 -4.00
C VAL A 175 -1.97 -10.43 -4.34
N LEU A 176 -1.21 -11.38 -3.80
CA LEU A 176 -1.54 -12.80 -3.99
C LEU A 176 -2.88 -13.13 -3.32
N TYR A 177 -3.70 -13.96 -3.96
CA TYR A 177 -4.92 -14.50 -3.36
C TYR A 177 -4.64 -15.08 -1.96
N GLY A 178 -5.46 -14.73 -0.98
CA GLY A 178 -5.30 -15.14 0.42
C GLY A 178 -4.21 -14.37 1.19
N SER A 179 -3.67 -13.28 0.61
CA SER A 179 -2.75 -12.40 1.32
C SER A 179 -3.35 -11.90 2.63
N MET A 180 -2.56 -11.99 3.71
CA MET A 180 -2.93 -11.50 5.03
C MET A 180 -2.38 -10.08 5.22
N ILE A 181 -3.28 -9.10 5.31
CA ILE A 181 -2.93 -7.69 5.55
C ILE A 181 -2.92 -7.43 7.05
N LEU A 182 -1.79 -6.95 7.55
CA LEU A 182 -1.66 -6.51 8.94
C LEU A 182 -1.83 -5.00 8.99
N LEU A 183 -2.48 -4.49 10.04
CA LEU A 183 -2.62 -3.06 10.30
C LEU A 183 -1.83 -2.67 11.55
N THR A 184 -1.05 -1.59 11.44
CA THR A 184 -0.30 -1.02 12.56
C THR A 184 -0.86 0.37 12.90
N PRO A 185 -1.32 0.63 14.14
CA PRO A 185 -1.78 1.96 14.53
C PRO A 185 -0.63 2.97 14.47
N LYS A 186 -0.94 4.22 14.10
CA LYS A 186 0.05 5.31 14.03
C LYS A 186 0.56 5.73 15.40
N LYS A 187 -0.27 5.56 16.43
CA LYS A 187 0.07 5.86 17.82
C LYS A 187 -0.09 4.60 18.64
N GLU A 188 0.91 4.30 19.46
CA GLU A 188 0.87 3.18 20.38
C GLU A 188 -0.34 3.31 21.32
N GLY A 189 -1.04 2.20 21.55
CA GLY A 189 -2.23 2.13 22.41
C GLY A 189 -3.55 2.55 21.75
N GLU A 190 -3.56 3.01 20.49
CA GLU A 190 -4.80 3.28 19.77
C GLU A 190 -5.43 2.00 19.18
N ALA A 191 -6.76 1.95 19.15
CA ALA A 191 -7.52 0.91 18.48
C ALA A 191 -7.69 1.25 16.99
N VAL A 192 -7.43 0.28 16.10
CA VAL A 192 -7.66 0.43 14.67
C VAL A 192 -9.02 -0.16 14.30
N TYR A 193 -9.83 0.62 13.60
CA TYR A 193 -11.11 0.19 13.06
C TYR A 193 -11.05 0.20 11.55
N TYR A 194 -11.71 -0.76 10.91
CA TYR A 194 -11.67 -0.91 9.46
C TYR A 194 -12.97 -1.41 8.85
N THR A 195 -13.10 -1.21 7.55
CA THR A 195 -14.14 -1.75 6.66
C THR A 195 -13.46 -2.29 5.40
N THR A 196 -14.00 -3.35 4.80
CA THR A 196 -13.43 -3.98 3.58
C THR A 196 -14.24 -3.68 2.31
N ASP A 197 -15.37 -3.00 2.47
CA ASP A 197 -16.34 -2.66 1.44
C ASP A 197 -16.24 -1.20 0.97
N GLY A 198 -15.24 -0.46 1.44
CA GLY A 198 -15.04 0.96 1.15
C GLY A 198 -15.96 1.92 1.91
N SER A 199 -16.82 1.43 2.80
CA SER A 199 -17.66 2.29 3.66
C SER A 199 -16.83 3.00 4.75
N ASP A 200 -17.33 4.11 5.30
CA ASP A 200 -16.59 4.91 6.29
C ASP A 200 -16.48 4.18 7.65
N PRO A 201 -15.28 3.86 8.15
CA PRO A 201 -15.09 3.15 9.42
C PRO A 201 -15.38 4.02 10.65
N ARG A 202 -15.80 5.28 10.53
CA ARG A 202 -16.24 6.09 11.68
C ARG A 202 -17.73 5.92 11.94
N THR A 203 -18.52 5.65 10.90
CA THR A 203 -19.99 5.63 10.97
C THR A 203 -20.62 4.32 10.51
N SER A 204 -19.95 3.53 9.67
CA SER A 204 -20.51 2.32 9.09
C SER A 204 -20.76 1.22 10.12
N LYS A 205 -21.83 0.45 9.89
CA LYS A 205 -22.17 -0.77 10.65
C LYS A 205 -21.35 -1.99 10.22
N THR A 206 -20.76 -2.00 9.02
CA THR A 206 -19.91 -3.12 8.53
C THR A 206 -18.49 -3.09 9.11
N ARG A 207 -18.19 -2.05 9.89
CA ARG A 207 -16.91 -1.85 10.56
C ARG A 207 -16.57 -2.98 11.53
N LYS A 208 -15.27 -3.29 11.57
CA LYS A 208 -14.67 -4.25 12.49
C LYS A 208 -13.57 -3.55 13.29
N LEU A 209 -13.41 -3.97 14.55
CA LEU A 209 -12.20 -3.68 15.33
C LEU A 209 -11.10 -4.62 14.85
N TYR A 210 -9.92 -4.08 14.57
CA TYR A 210 -8.77 -4.87 14.15
C TYR A 210 -8.21 -5.66 15.34
N GLY A 211 -8.07 -6.98 15.14
CA GLY A 211 -7.46 -7.88 16.12
C GLY A 211 -6.80 -9.10 15.49
N SER A 212 -6.84 -9.26 14.17
CA SER A 212 -6.22 -10.35 13.43
C SER A 212 -5.97 -9.91 11.98
N PRO A 213 -4.98 -10.51 11.29
CA PRO A 213 -4.72 -10.20 9.89
C PRO A 213 -5.95 -10.34 9.00
N ILE A 214 -6.09 -9.45 8.01
CA ILE A 214 -7.24 -9.37 7.11
C ILE A 214 -6.94 -10.17 5.84
N PRO A 215 -7.64 -11.27 5.54
CA PRO A 215 -7.45 -12.01 4.30
C PRO A 215 -8.03 -11.25 3.10
N ILE A 216 -7.28 -11.19 2.00
CA ILE A 216 -7.74 -10.67 0.71
C ILE A 216 -8.06 -11.84 -0.21
N ALA A 217 -9.34 -12.14 -0.36
CA ALA A 217 -9.84 -13.19 -1.27
C ALA A 217 -10.53 -12.61 -2.52
N ASP A 218 -11.07 -11.39 -2.41
CA ASP A 218 -11.74 -10.66 -3.49
C ASP A 218 -11.20 -9.22 -3.57
N ASP A 219 -11.60 -8.48 -4.61
CA ASP A 219 -11.34 -7.04 -4.70
C ASP A 219 -11.82 -6.34 -3.43
N THR A 220 -10.90 -5.67 -2.75
CA THR A 220 -11.12 -5.14 -1.41
C THR A 220 -10.76 -3.67 -1.35
N VAL A 221 -11.71 -2.82 -0.96
CA VAL A 221 -11.45 -1.43 -0.60
C VAL A 221 -11.40 -1.34 0.92
N LEU A 222 -10.19 -1.45 1.46
CA LEU A 222 -9.94 -1.41 2.89
C LEU A 222 -9.84 0.04 3.34
N LYS A 223 -10.79 0.52 4.15
CA LYS A 223 -10.69 1.81 4.83
C LYS A 223 -10.41 1.63 6.30
N THR A 224 -9.52 2.44 6.85
CA THR A 224 -9.07 2.34 8.24
C THR A 224 -9.07 3.70 8.93
N THR A 225 -9.33 3.70 10.24
CA THR A 225 -9.17 4.86 11.12
C THR A 225 -8.69 4.36 12.48
N SER A 226 -7.92 5.16 13.20
CA SER A 226 -7.63 4.89 14.61
C SER A 226 -8.50 5.75 15.52
N ALA A 227 -8.74 5.26 16.73
CA ALA A 227 -9.39 6.01 17.78
C ALA A 227 -8.88 5.55 19.14
N ASN A 228 -9.01 6.43 20.13
CA ASN A 228 -8.86 6.02 21.52
C ASN A 228 -9.91 4.92 21.85
N PRO A 229 -9.49 3.77 22.41
CA PRO A 229 -10.40 2.66 22.74
C PRO A 229 -11.60 3.07 23.59
N ALA A 230 -11.45 4.05 24.48
CA ALA A 230 -12.50 4.51 25.39
C ALA A 230 -13.56 5.37 24.69
N SER A 231 -13.20 6.11 23.64
CA SER A 231 -14.12 7.02 22.93
C SER A 231 -14.73 6.41 21.67
N GLY A 232 -14.13 5.34 21.14
CA GLY A 232 -14.60 4.63 19.97
C GLY A 232 -14.42 5.38 18.65
N PRO A 233 -14.75 4.74 17.52
CA PRO A 233 -14.40 5.20 16.17
C PRO A 233 -15.15 6.44 15.69
N ALA A 234 -16.28 6.78 16.32
CA ALA A 234 -17.00 8.02 16.04
C ALA A 234 -16.23 9.26 16.52
N LYS A 235 -15.26 9.07 17.43
CA LYS A 235 -14.32 10.09 17.90
C LYS A 235 -12.90 9.73 17.47
N ALA A 236 -12.75 9.33 16.21
CA ALA A 236 -11.46 9.03 15.61
C ALA A 236 -10.47 10.17 15.83
N THR A 237 -9.24 9.80 16.21
CA THR A 237 -8.13 10.72 16.48
C THR A 237 -7.29 10.97 15.23
N ASP A 238 -7.38 10.05 14.26
CA ASP A 238 -6.77 10.14 12.95
C ASP A 238 -7.87 10.22 11.86
N GLY A 239 -7.47 10.60 10.65
CA GLY A 239 -8.38 10.59 9.50
C GLY A 239 -8.47 9.21 8.83
N ILE A 240 -9.00 9.16 7.63
CA ILE A 240 -9.26 7.90 6.93
C ILE A 240 -8.07 7.54 6.05
N SER A 241 -7.54 6.33 6.21
CA SER A 241 -6.64 5.73 5.23
C SER A 241 -7.41 4.74 4.36
N THR A 242 -7.17 4.76 3.05
CA THR A 242 -7.82 3.91 2.07
C THR A 242 -6.76 3.11 1.31
N TYR A 243 -6.98 1.81 1.25
CA TYR A 243 -6.18 0.84 0.51
C TYR A 243 -7.06 0.08 -0.48
N SER A 244 -6.56 -0.11 -1.70
CA SER A 244 -7.26 -0.89 -2.73
C SER A 244 -6.46 -2.12 -3.09
N TYR A 245 -7.01 -3.31 -2.85
CA TYR A 245 -6.36 -4.57 -3.15
C TYR A 245 -7.11 -5.35 -4.22
N THR A 246 -6.35 -5.87 -5.18
CA THR A 246 -6.84 -6.80 -6.20
C THR A 246 -6.10 -8.12 -6.06
N PRO A 247 -6.76 -9.22 -5.65
CA PRO A 247 -6.09 -10.51 -5.54
C PRO A 247 -5.74 -11.08 -6.92
N TYR A 248 -4.59 -11.74 -7.02
CA TYR A 248 -4.19 -12.51 -8.19
C TYR A 248 -3.70 -13.93 -7.81
N PRO A 249 -4.09 -14.98 -8.56
CA PRO A 249 -5.20 -14.96 -9.51
C PRO A 249 -6.53 -14.57 -8.80
N LEU A 250 -7.47 -13.98 -9.55
CA LEU A 250 -8.72 -13.45 -8.97
C LEU A 250 -9.59 -14.55 -8.36
N ALA A 251 -9.50 -15.76 -8.90
CA ALA A 251 -10.08 -16.95 -8.28
C ALA A 251 -9.05 -17.61 -7.38
N ALA A 252 -9.53 -18.21 -6.28
CA ALA A 252 -8.73 -19.16 -5.52
C ALA A 252 -8.08 -20.15 -6.51
N PRO A 253 -6.75 -20.37 -6.44
CA PRO A 253 -6.17 -21.46 -7.22
C PRO A 253 -6.94 -22.74 -6.90
N PRO A 254 -7.24 -23.60 -7.90
CA PRO A 254 -7.93 -24.85 -7.65
C PRO A 254 -7.24 -25.57 -6.51
N LYS A 255 -8.02 -26.15 -5.60
CA LYS A 255 -7.47 -26.98 -4.53
C LYS A 255 -6.48 -27.95 -5.17
N GLY A 256 -5.24 -27.95 -4.71
CA GLY A 256 -4.25 -28.91 -5.18
C GLY A 256 -4.76 -30.34 -5.03
N ILE A 257 -4.26 -31.25 -5.86
CA ILE A 257 -4.58 -32.67 -5.73
C ILE A 257 -3.80 -33.22 -4.54
N ASP A 258 -4.50 -33.73 -3.54
CA ASP A 258 -3.94 -34.56 -2.49
C ASP A 258 -4.09 -36.03 -2.93
N ASP A 259 -3.12 -36.54 -3.69
CA ASP A 259 -3.05 -37.95 -4.08
C ASP A 259 -2.16 -38.67 -3.06
N LYS A 260 -2.79 -39.49 -2.22
CA LYS A 260 -2.08 -40.29 -1.20
C LYS A 260 -1.22 -41.39 -1.82
N LEU A 261 -1.31 -41.61 -3.14
CA LEU A 261 -0.59 -42.64 -3.89
C LEU A 261 -0.81 -44.06 -3.34
N ASP A 262 -1.94 -44.27 -2.65
CA ASP A 262 -2.34 -45.51 -2.00
C ASP A 262 -3.27 -46.36 -2.89
N ASP A 263 -3.87 -45.76 -3.92
CA ASP A 263 -4.61 -46.48 -4.96
C ASP A 263 -4.42 -45.91 -6.38
N PHE A 264 -3.65 -44.82 -6.52
CA PHE A 264 -3.50 -44.05 -7.77
C PHE A 264 -4.83 -43.56 -8.37
N GLY A 265 -5.88 -43.40 -7.56
CA GLY A 265 -7.22 -43.03 -8.00
C GLY A 265 -7.28 -41.64 -8.65
N LEU A 266 -6.31 -40.76 -8.35
CA LEU A 266 -6.18 -39.41 -8.90
C LEU A 266 -5.07 -39.31 -9.98
N THR A 267 -4.40 -40.42 -10.29
CA THR A 267 -3.35 -40.50 -11.31
C THR A 267 -3.97 -40.74 -12.71
N ALA A 268 -3.72 -39.83 -13.64
CA ALA A 268 -4.16 -39.89 -15.05
C ALA A 268 -3.54 -41.03 -15.83
N VAL A 269 -2.22 -41.16 -15.67
CA VAL A 269 -1.38 -42.08 -16.44
C VAL A 269 -0.37 -42.65 -15.47
N ARG A 270 -0.25 -43.97 -15.46
CA ARG A 270 0.84 -44.66 -14.76
C ARG A 270 1.46 -45.71 -15.65
N ALA A 271 2.76 -45.87 -15.55
CA ALA A 271 3.51 -46.95 -16.19
C ALA A 271 4.59 -47.46 -15.25
N ASN A 272 4.71 -48.78 -15.13
CA ASN A 272 5.69 -49.46 -14.29
C ASN A 272 5.63 -49.08 -12.79
N VAL A 273 4.45 -48.75 -12.27
CA VAL A 273 4.21 -48.45 -10.85
C VAL A 273 2.91 -49.14 -10.39
N TYR A 274 2.92 -49.73 -9.20
CA TYR A 274 1.76 -50.35 -8.53
C TYR A 274 1.74 -50.00 -7.03
N THR A 275 0.62 -50.29 -6.36
CA THR A 275 0.50 -50.10 -4.91
C THR A 275 0.91 -51.38 -4.19
N ALA A 276 1.99 -51.33 -3.42
CA ALA A 276 2.42 -52.41 -2.55
C ALA A 276 1.70 -52.33 -1.20
N THR A 277 1.24 -53.48 -0.70
CA THR A 277 0.55 -53.64 0.59
C THR A 277 1.26 -54.65 1.50
N ASP A 278 2.19 -55.41 0.92
CA ASP A 278 2.99 -56.38 1.63
C ASP A 278 4.00 -55.64 2.50
N ASN A 279 4.04 -55.97 3.79
CA ASN A 279 5.07 -55.52 4.73
C ASN A 279 5.03 -54.02 5.17
N PRO A 280 3.94 -53.56 5.83
CA PRO A 280 3.78 -52.18 6.32
C PRO A 280 4.92 -51.62 7.19
N ALA A 281 5.64 -52.50 7.89
CA ALA A 281 6.80 -52.13 8.70
C ALA A 281 7.92 -51.47 7.87
N TYR A 282 8.08 -51.86 6.60
CA TYR A 282 9.05 -51.26 5.68
C TYR A 282 8.58 -49.94 5.06
N TYR A 283 7.32 -49.59 5.26
CA TYR A 283 6.71 -48.34 4.80
C TYR A 283 6.58 -47.31 5.92
N GLY A 284 7.30 -47.48 7.04
CA GLY A 284 7.23 -46.53 8.16
C GLY A 284 5.89 -46.57 8.90
N GLY A 285 5.13 -47.66 8.77
CA GLY A 285 3.79 -47.81 9.34
C GLY A 285 2.65 -47.54 8.36
N ASP A 286 2.95 -47.07 7.14
CA ASP A 286 1.93 -46.89 6.11
C ASP A 286 1.45 -48.24 5.58
N GLY A 287 0.13 -48.41 5.47
CA GLY A 287 -0.47 -49.67 4.98
C GLY A 287 -0.30 -49.90 3.48
N ARG A 288 0.12 -48.87 2.71
CA ARG A 288 0.19 -48.87 1.25
C ARG A 288 1.29 -47.93 0.76
N ARG A 289 1.99 -48.28 -0.32
CA ARG A 289 3.00 -47.41 -0.94
C ARG A 289 3.08 -47.61 -2.46
N ALA A 290 3.35 -46.53 -3.19
CA ALA A 290 3.70 -46.60 -4.61
C ALA A 290 5.09 -47.21 -4.82
N VAL A 291 5.16 -48.31 -5.58
CA VAL A 291 6.41 -49.06 -5.85
C VAL A 291 6.55 -49.34 -7.35
N ARG A 292 7.80 -49.38 -7.84
CA ARG A 292 8.07 -49.79 -9.23
C ARG A 292 7.77 -51.28 -9.42
N ALA A 293 7.05 -51.62 -10.49
CA ALA A 293 6.74 -53.01 -10.82
C ALA A 293 7.97 -53.79 -11.35
N THR A 294 8.93 -53.08 -11.96
CA THR A 294 10.17 -53.65 -12.51
C THR A 294 11.33 -52.65 -12.41
N LEU A 295 12.54 -53.07 -12.76
CA LEU A 295 13.72 -52.20 -12.88
C LEU A 295 13.67 -51.21 -14.06
N GLY A 296 12.67 -51.32 -14.94
CA GLY A 296 12.46 -50.40 -16.05
C GLY A 296 12.11 -48.97 -15.62
N ARG A 297 12.07 -48.03 -16.58
CA ARG A 297 11.58 -46.67 -16.32
C ARG A 297 10.09 -46.72 -15.96
N GLY A 298 9.68 -45.86 -15.04
CA GLY A 298 8.27 -45.69 -14.66
C GLY A 298 7.87 -44.22 -14.61
N CYS A 299 6.58 -43.95 -14.73
CA CYS A 299 6.01 -42.62 -14.62
C CYS A 299 4.64 -42.66 -13.92
N SER A 300 4.28 -41.55 -13.28
CA SER A 300 2.91 -41.24 -12.89
C SER A 300 2.63 -39.77 -13.22
N PHE A 301 1.51 -39.50 -13.86
CA PHE A 301 1.02 -38.15 -14.13
C PHE A 301 -0.37 -38.01 -13.53
N THR A 302 -0.61 -37.00 -12.72
CA THR A 302 -1.94 -36.65 -12.19
C THR A 302 -2.66 -35.73 -13.20
N ARG A 303 -3.99 -35.86 -13.33
CA ARG A 303 -4.75 -34.99 -14.26
C ARG A 303 -4.81 -33.59 -13.66
N PRO A 304 -4.65 -32.51 -14.44
CA PRO A 304 -5.13 -31.21 -13.99
C PRO A 304 -6.64 -31.28 -13.76
N ILE A 305 -7.12 -30.64 -12.70
CA ILE A 305 -8.56 -30.47 -12.48
C ILE A 305 -9.08 -29.60 -13.62
N THR A 306 -9.79 -30.20 -14.57
CA THR A 306 -10.67 -29.45 -15.48
C THR A 306 -11.94 -29.14 -14.73
N THR A 307 -12.09 -27.87 -14.32
CA THR A 307 -13.36 -27.27 -13.89
C THR A 307 -14.35 -27.22 -15.04
#